data_AF-A0AAI9TL08-F1
#
_entry.id   AF-A0AAI9TL08-F1
#
_cell.length_a   1.000
_cell.length_b   1.000
_cell.length_c   1.000
_cell.angle_alpha   90.00
_cell.angle_beta   90.00
_cell.angle_gamma   90.00
#
_symmetry.space_group_name_H-M   'P 1'
#
loop_
_entity.id
_entity.type
_entity.pdbx_description
1 polymer ?
#
loop_
_entity_poly.entity_id
_entity_poly.type
_entity_poly.pdbx_seq_one_letter_code
_entity_poly.pdbx_strand_id
1 'polypeptide(L)'
;MSSRALEILQTQDINYTNLVKYLAIISLLCLLSNVLTIYWRLRDVPGPLWARVTNLQRVLWVKTGRAHVIHKEMHDKYGSFVRFGPNAVSVSDPDAITTLYPMRMGFVKVTNRSFLFLFFFLLFPYSGPREAGMLTLCWFFFFFLGRFL
;
A
#
# COMPACT_ATOMS: atom_id res chain seq x y z
N MET A 1 58.73 15.56 8.00
CA MET A 1 57.53 15.11 8.74
C MET A 1 56.21 15.48 8.04
N SER A 2 56.14 16.63 7.34
CA SER A 2 54.92 17.12 6.67
C SER A 2 54.44 16.30 5.43
N SER A 3 55.36 15.75 4.63
CA SER A 3 55.04 15.09 3.35
C SER A 3 54.26 13.77 3.46
N ARG A 4 54.41 13.02 4.56
CA ARG A 4 53.66 11.76 4.77
C ARG A 4 52.21 11.97 5.22
N ALA A 5 51.91 13.09 5.86
CA ALA A 5 50.54 13.41 6.28
C ALA A 5 49.64 13.70 5.08
N LEU A 6 50.19 14.37 4.05
CA LEU A 6 49.46 14.67 2.80
C LEU A 6 49.17 13.40 1.98
N GLU A 7 50.08 12.42 2.00
CA GLU A 7 49.89 11.13 1.32
C GLU A 7 48.75 10.30 1.96
N ILE A 8 48.60 10.37 3.29
CA ILE A 8 47.51 9.70 4.02
C ILE A 8 46.16 10.37 3.74
N LEU A 9 46.10 11.71 3.70
CA LEU A 9 44.88 12.42 3.37
C LEU A 9 44.42 12.11 1.93
N GLN A 10 45.34 12.10 0.98
CA GLN A 10 45.02 11.83 -0.43
C GLN A 10 44.55 10.38 -0.66
N THR A 11 45.05 9.40 0.12
CA THR A 11 44.58 8.01 0.04
C THR A 11 43.20 7.82 0.69
N GLN A 12 42.86 8.58 1.74
CA GLN A 12 41.53 8.56 2.35
C GLN A 12 40.45 9.08 1.38
N ASP A 13 40.71 10.17 0.66
CA ASP A 13 39.76 10.76 -0.29
C ASP A 13 39.43 9.81 -1.46
N ILE A 14 40.44 9.10 -1.97
CA ILE A 14 40.28 8.11 -3.05
C ILE A 14 39.44 6.92 -2.57
N ASN A 15 39.68 6.44 -1.34
CA ASN A 15 38.94 5.33 -0.76
C ASN A 15 37.46 5.67 -0.51
N TYR A 16 37.17 6.86 0.02
CA TYR A 16 35.79 7.31 0.24
C TYR A 16 35.01 7.47 -1.07
N THR A 17 35.63 8.07 -2.09
CA THR A 17 34.98 8.27 -3.39
C THR A 17 34.63 6.93 -4.05
N ASN A 18 35.52 5.94 -3.96
CA ASN A 18 35.27 4.60 -4.49
C ASN A 18 34.18 3.85 -3.72
N LEU A 19 34.18 3.96 -2.37
CA LEU A 19 33.15 3.37 -1.52
C LEU A 19 31.75 3.91 -1.87
N VAL A 20 31.61 5.23 -1.98
CA VAL A 20 30.33 5.87 -2.34
C VAL A 20 29.85 5.44 -3.73
N LYS A 21 30.77 5.33 -4.70
CA LYS A 21 30.45 4.80 -6.04
C LYS A 21 29.93 3.36 -5.98
N TYR A 22 30.60 2.48 -5.25
CA TYR A 22 30.15 1.09 -5.12
C TYR A 22 28.79 0.99 -4.44
N LEU A 23 28.55 1.75 -3.38
CA LEU A 23 27.25 1.79 -2.70
C LEU A 23 26.13 2.31 -3.63
N ALA A 24 26.42 3.34 -4.43
CA ALA A 24 25.46 3.86 -5.41
C ALA A 24 25.14 2.81 -6.49
N ILE A 25 26.14 2.09 -6.99
CA ILE A 25 25.95 1.02 -7.99
C ILE A 25 25.15 -0.14 -7.39
N ILE A 26 25.46 -0.59 -6.17
CA ILE A 26 24.73 -1.67 -5.49
C ILE A 26 23.27 -1.26 -5.25
N SER A 27 23.03 -0.03 -4.81
CA SER A 27 21.68 0.52 -4.64
C SER A 27 20.91 0.51 -5.96
N LEU A 28 21.52 0.99 -7.04
CA LEU A 28 20.93 1.00 -8.38
C LEU A 28 20.60 -0.43 -8.87
N LEU A 29 21.53 -1.37 -8.71
CA LEU A 29 21.33 -2.78 -9.08
C LEU A 29 20.21 -3.44 -8.28
N CYS A 30 20.11 -3.14 -6.98
CA CYS A 30 19.05 -3.65 -6.10
C CYS A 30 17.66 -3.11 -6.49
N LEU A 31 17.59 -1.83 -6.87
CA LEU A 31 16.36 -1.23 -7.38
C LEU A 31 15.96 -1.84 -8.73
N LEU A 32 16.92 -2.00 -9.65
CA LEU A 32 16.70 -2.62 -10.96
C LEU A 32 16.24 -4.08 -10.82
N SER A 33 16.88 -4.87 -9.96
CA SER A 33 16.50 -6.27 -9.75
C SER A 33 15.09 -6.40 -9.15
N ASN A 34 14.69 -5.51 -8.24
CA ASN A 34 13.32 -5.47 -7.73
C ASN A 34 12.32 -5.16 -8.84
N VAL A 35 12.56 -4.09 -9.62
CA VAL A 35 11.68 -3.70 -10.73
C VAL A 35 11.56 -4.81 -11.78
N LEU A 36 12.67 -5.46 -12.11
CA LEU A 36 12.69 -6.61 -13.02
C LEU A 36 11.89 -7.77 -12.42
N THR A 37 12.15 -8.19 -11.19
CA THR A 37 11.42 -9.29 -10.56
C THR A 37 9.90 -9.05 -10.58
N ILE A 38 9.48 -7.82 -10.28
CA ILE A 38 8.08 -7.39 -10.34
C ILE A 38 7.53 -7.47 -11.77
N TYR A 39 8.29 -6.97 -12.75
CA TYR A 39 7.88 -7.00 -14.15
C TYR A 39 7.73 -8.43 -14.69
N TRP A 40 8.68 -9.31 -14.35
CA TRP A 40 8.68 -10.70 -14.77
C TRP A 40 7.52 -11.49 -14.15
N ARG A 41 7.20 -11.30 -12.87
CA ARG A 41 6.10 -12.01 -12.19
C ARG A 41 4.71 -11.66 -12.74
N LEU A 42 4.49 -10.41 -13.18
CA LEU A 42 3.17 -9.95 -13.61
C LEU A 42 3.05 -9.84 -15.14
N ARG A 43 4.08 -10.21 -15.93
CA ARG A 43 4.18 -9.94 -17.38
C ARG A 43 2.93 -10.37 -18.16
N ASP A 44 2.33 -11.48 -17.73
CA ASP A 44 1.21 -12.12 -18.41
C ASP A 44 -0.12 -11.40 -18.17
N VAL A 45 -0.18 -10.50 -17.18
CA VAL A 45 -1.39 -9.74 -16.86
C VAL A 45 -1.52 -8.52 -17.78
N PRO A 46 -2.60 -8.44 -18.58
CA PRO A 46 -2.84 -7.29 -19.44
C PRO A 46 -3.15 -6.03 -18.63
N GLY A 47 -2.76 -4.87 -19.16
CA GLY A 47 -3.02 -3.59 -18.49
C GLY A 47 -2.39 -2.39 -19.19
N PRO A 48 -2.74 -1.17 -18.76
CA PRO A 48 -2.25 0.06 -19.36
C PRO A 48 -0.75 0.24 -19.06
N LEU A 49 -0.01 0.77 -20.04
CA LEU A 49 1.45 0.93 -19.94
C LEU A 49 1.87 1.78 -18.74
N TRP A 50 1.04 2.76 -18.36
CA TRP A 50 1.31 3.70 -17.27
C TRP A 50 1.23 3.01 -15.90
N ALA A 51 0.35 2.03 -15.74
CA ALA A 51 0.26 1.19 -14.55
C ALA A 51 1.45 0.23 -14.38
N ARG A 52 2.28 0.03 -15.41
CA ARG A 52 3.51 -0.78 -15.30
C ARG A 52 4.65 -0.02 -14.62
N VAL A 53 4.68 1.31 -14.77
CA VAL A 53 5.80 2.15 -14.33
C VAL A 53 5.51 2.86 -13.02
N THR A 54 4.28 3.35 -12.81
CA THR A 54 3.96 4.17 -11.63
C THR A 54 2.56 3.95 -11.09
N ASN A 55 2.35 4.25 -9.80
CA ASN A 55 1.02 4.28 -9.16
C ASN A 55 0.24 5.58 -9.44
N LEU A 56 0.80 6.51 -10.22
CA LEU A 56 0.20 7.83 -10.44
C LEU A 56 -1.15 7.74 -11.12
N GLN A 57 -1.31 6.81 -12.06
CA GLN A 57 -2.57 6.59 -12.76
C GLN A 57 -3.72 6.28 -11.79
N ARG A 58 -3.46 5.49 -10.74
CA ARG A 58 -4.45 5.17 -9.70
C ARG A 58 -4.83 6.40 -8.89
N VAL A 59 -3.87 7.26 -8.56
CA VAL A 59 -4.13 8.51 -7.83
C VAL A 59 -4.99 9.45 -8.67
N LEU A 60 -4.72 9.55 -9.97
CA LEU A 60 -5.52 10.35 -10.91
C LEU A 60 -6.97 9.85 -11.00
N TRP A 61 -7.18 8.52 -11.06
CA TRP A 61 -8.51 7.93 -11.09
C TRP A 61 -9.33 8.23 -9.83
N VAL A 62 -8.70 8.15 -8.65
CA VAL A 62 -9.33 8.50 -7.37
C VAL A 62 -9.63 9.99 -7.29
N LYS A 63 -8.70 10.85 -7.74
CA LYS A 63 -8.88 12.31 -7.76
C LYS A 63 -10.06 12.75 -8.63
N THR A 64 -10.37 11.99 -9.67
CA THR A 64 -11.51 12.23 -10.56
C THR A 64 -12.86 11.85 -9.91
N GLY A 65 -12.85 11.10 -8.81
CA GLY A 65 -14.06 10.61 -8.14
C GLY A 65 -14.81 9.49 -8.90
N ARG A 66 -14.36 9.15 -10.11
CA ARG A 66 -14.97 8.16 -11.01
C ARG A 66 -14.19 6.84 -11.09
N ALA A 67 -13.38 6.55 -10.07
CA ALA A 67 -12.53 5.36 -10.05
C ALA A 67 -13.32 4.06 -10.29
N HIS A 68 -14.51 3.92 -9.70
CA HIS A 68 -15.37 2.75 -9.88
C HIS A 68 -15.80 2.52 -11.34
N VAL A 69 -16.14 3.58 -12.08
CA VAL A 69 -16.50 3.50 -13.51
C VAL A 69 -15.28 3.09 -14.33
N ILE A 70 -14.15 3.75 -14.07
CA ILE A 70 -12.89 3.45 -14.77
C ILE A 70 -12.46 2.01 -14.51
N HIS A 71 -12.60 1.51 -13.28
CA HIS A 71 -12.26 0.12 -12.97
C HIS A 71 -13.13 -0.84 -13.78
N LYS A 72 -14.43 -0.55 -13.90
CA LYS A 72 -15.35 -1.35 -14.73
C LYS A 72 -14.93 -1.31 -16.21
N GLU A 73 -14.71 -0.14 -16.79
CA GLU A 73 -14.26 0.02 -18.18
C GLU A 73 -12.96 -0.74 -18.45
N MET A 74 -12.04 -0.74 -17.48
CA MET A 74 -10.78 -1.46 -17.58
C MET A 74 -10.98 -2.98 -17.56
N HIS A 75 -11.88 -3.50 -16.72
CA HIS A 75 -12.24 -4.92 -16.71
C HIS A 75 -13.02 -5.32 -17.98
N ASP A 76 -13.85 -4.44 -18.51
CA ASP A 76 -14.56 -4.65 -19.78
C ASP A 76 -13.57 -4.72 -20.96
N LYS A 77 -12.47 -3.95 -20.92
CA LYS A 77 -11.46 -3.88 -21.99
C LYS A 77 -10.38 -4.95 -21.92
N TYR A 78 -9.86 -5.24 -20.73
CA TYR A 78 -8.70 -6.12 -20.52
C TYR A 78 -9.07 -7.48 -19.91
N GLY A 79 -10.33 -7.68 -19.53
CA GLY A 79 -10.85 -8.92 -18.96
C GLY A 79 -10.78 -8.98 -17.44
N SER A 80 -10.91 -10.19 -16.90
CA SER A 80 -11.06 -10.40 -15.45
C SER A 80 -9.82 -10.05 -14.62
N PHE A 81 -8.64 -9.99 -15.26
CA PHE A 81 -7.36 -9.70 -14.61
C PHE A 81 -6.73 -8.46 -15.24
N VAL A 82 -6.61 -7.38 -14.47
CA VAL A 82 -6.09 -6.10 -14.98
C VAL A 82 -5.03 -5.54 -14.07
N ARG A 83 -3.89 -5.13 -14.64
CA ARG A 83 -2.83 -4.48 -13.88
C ARG A 83 -3.15 -3.01 -13.59
N PHE A 84 -3.13 -2.62 -12.32
CA PHE A 84 -3.47 -1.27 -11.84
C PHE A 84 -2.27 -0.50 -11.28
N GLY A 85 -1.18 -1.20 -10.95
CA GLY A 85 0.08 -0.62 -10.53
C GLY A 85 1.24 -1.60 -10.71
N PRO A 86 2.49 -1.19 -10.42
CA PRO A 86 3.66 -2.05 -10.59
C PRO A 86 3.53 -3.36 -9.79
N ASN A 87 2.97 -3.29 -8.58
CA ASN A 87 2.74 -4.42 -7.68
C ASN A 87 1.25 -4.70 -7.41
N ALA A 88 0.34 -4.17 -8.23
CA ALA A 88 -1.09 -4.23 -7.96
C ALA A 88 -1.89 -4.73 -9.17
N VAL A 89 -2.66 -5.80 -8.96
CA VAL A 89 -3.56 -6.40 -9.95
C VAL A 89 -4.96 -6.39 -9.36
N SER A 90 -5.93 -5.95 -10.17
CA SER A 90 -7.35 -6.05 -9.87
C SER A 90 -7.90 -7.32 -10.51
N VAL A 91 -8.70 -8.05 -9.75
CA VAL A 91 -9.33 -9.32 -10.18
C VAL A 91 -10.84 -9.19 -10.00
N SER A 92 -11.61 -9.42 -11.06
CA SER A 92 -13.08 -9.38 -11.03
C SER A 92 -13.74 -10.76 -11.12
N ASP A 93 -12.94 -11.82 -11.20
CA ASP A 93 -13.42 -13.20 -11.31
C ASP A 93 -13.90 -13.72 -9.94
N PRO A 94 -15.18 -14.15 -9.79
CA PRO A 94 -15.68 -14.70 -8.53
C PRO A 94 -14.97 -15.99 -8.10
N ASP A 95 -14.52 -16.82 -9.05
CA ASP A 95 -13.87 -18.10 -8.73
C ASP A 95 -12.48 -17.89 -8.10
N ALA A 96 -11.80 -16.82 -8.52
CA ALA A 96 -10.50 -16.43 -7.98
C ALA A 96 -10.55 -15.94 -6.52
N ILE A 97 -11.73 -15.55 -6.01
CA ILE A 97 -11.89 -15.05 -4.64
C ILE A 97 -11.52 -16.13 -3.62
N THR A 98 -11.95 -17.37 -3.85
CA THR A 98 -11.69 -18.51 -2.94
C THR A 98 -10.20 -18.81 -2.85
N THR A 99 -9.47 -18.65 -3.96
CA THR A 99 -8.01 -18.86 -4.02
C THR A 99 -7.22 -17.71 -3.42
N LEU A 100 -7.63 -16.46 -3.68
CA LEU A 100 -6.95 -15.25 -3.19
C LEU A 100 -7.22 -14.97 -1.71
N TYR A 101 -8.43 -15.28 -1.26
CA TYR A 101 -8.88 -15.15 0.13
C TYR A 101 -9.22 -16.52 0.70
N PRO A 102 -8.21 -17.40 0.94
CA PRO A 102 -8.46 -18.60 1.70
C PRO A 102 -8.94 -18.17 3.09
N MET A 103 -10.10 -18.65 3.50
CA MET A 103 -10.70 -18.34 4.78
C MET A 103 -9.72 -18.74 5.90
N ARG A 104 -8.95 -17.78 6.42
CA ARG A 104 -8.12 -18.01 7.61
C ARG A 104 -9.08 -18.24 8.78
N MET A 105 -9.04 -19.44 9.35
CA MET A 105 -9.69 -19.77 10.62
C MET A 105 -9.39 -18.65 11.61
N GLY A 106 -10.45 -18.03 12.12
CA GLY A 106 -10.43 -16.68 12.67
C GLY A 106 -9.41 -16.47 13.79
N PHE A 107 -8.87 -15.24 13.84
CA PHE A 107 -8.29 -14.73 15.07
C PHE A 107 -9.32 -14.90 16.19
N VAL A 108 -8.98 -15.65 17.23
CA VAL A 108 -9.77 -15.69 18.46
C VAL A 108 -9.78 -14.26 18.99
N LYS A 109 -10.87 -13.54 18.74
CA LYS A 109 -11.11 -12.26 19.40
C LYS A 109 -11.25 -12.63 20.87
N VAL A 110 -10.19 -12.41 21.66
CA VAL A 110 -10.18 -12.61 23.10
C VAL A 110 -11.30 -11.73 23.65
N THR A 111 -12.46 -12.37 23.83
CA THR A 111 -13.67 -11.75 24.34
C THR A 111 -13.55 -11.87 25.85
N ASN A 112 -12.60 -11.15 26.43
CA ASN A 112 -12.66 -10.84 27.84
C ASN A 112 -13.58 -9.64 27.99
N ARG A 113 -14.89 -9.92 27.93
CA ARG A 113 -15.97 -8.93 28.01
C ARG A 113 -16.76 -9.18 29.28
N SER A 114 -16.12 -9.06 30.44
CA SER A 114 -16.83 -9.29 31.71
C SER A 114 -16.52 -8.32 32.85
N PHE A 115 -15.81 -7.20 32.65
CA PHE A 115 -15.63 -6.24 33.75
C PHE A 115 -16.02 -4.78 33.46
N LEU A 116 -15.90 -4.30 32.22
CA LEU A 116 -16.25 -2.90 31.90
C LEU A 116 -17.66 -2.69 31.33
N PHE A 117 -18.40 -3.75 30.97
CA PHE A 117 -19.73 -3.59 30.38
C PHE A 117 -20.83 -3.34 31.44
N LEU A 118 -20.65 -3.85 32.67
CA LEU A 118 -21.64 -3.68 33.72
C LEU A 118 -21.68 -2.24 34.27
N PHE A 119 -20.55 -1.55 34.28
CA PHE A 119 -20.47 -0.16 34.77
C PHE A 119 -21.17 0.83 33.84
N PHE A 120 -21.15 0.56 32.53
CA PHE A 120 -21.81 1.42 31.55
C PHE A 120 -23.33 1.18 31.48
N PHE A 121 -23.78 -0.05 31.75
CA PHE A 121 -25.19 -0.42 31.66
C PHE A 121 -26.07 0.12 32.80
N LEU A 122 -25.47 0.43 33.97
CA LEU A 122 -26.19 1.06 35.08
C LEU A 122 -26.35 2.58 34.94
N LEU A 123 -25.47 3.26 34.19
CA LEU A 123 -25.51 4.71 34.03
C LEU A 123 -26.35 5.18 32.84
N PHE A 124 -26.71 4.29 31.92
CA PHE A 124 -27.60 4.60 30.79
C PHE A 124 -28.55 3.42 30.51
N PRO A 125 -29.78 3.43 31.07
CA PRO A 125 -30.82 2.51 30.64
C PRO A 125 -31.36 3.00 29.29
N TYR A 126 -30.73 2.62 28.18
CA TYR A 126 -31.25 2.95 26.85
C TYR A 126 -32.10 1.79 26.32
N SER A 127 -33.42 1.97 26.39
CA SER A 127 -34.44 1.09 25.82
C SER A 127 -34.87 1.58 24.42
N GLY A 128 -34.41 0.86 23.37
CA GLY A 128 -35.02 0.77 22.03
C GLY A 128 -34.84 1.96 21.06
N PRO A 129 -35.34 1.86 19.82
CA PRO A 129 -35.18 0.78 18.83
C PRO A 129 -34.62 1.31 17.49
N ARG A 130 -34.59 0.43 16.48
CA ARG A 130 -34.04 0.64 15.12
C ARG A 130 -34.62 1.87 14.41
N GLU A 131 -33.78 2.44 13.55
CA GLU A 131 -34.08 3.41 12.49
C GLU A 131 -34.22 4.87 12.92
N ALA A 132 -33.11 5.62 12.77
CA ALA A 132 -33.12 6.95 12.18
C ALA A 132 -31.68 7.39 11.90
N GLY A 133 -31.41 7.78 10.65
CA GLY A 133 -30.20 8.50 10.28
C GLY A 133 -30.12 9.86 10.98
N MET A 134 -29.03 10.58 10.70
CA MET A 134 -28.77 11.98 11.09
C MET A 134 -27.82 12.22 12.27
N LEU A 135 -26.88 11.30 12.55
CA LEU A 135 -25.74 11.60 13.47
C LEU A 135 -24.37 11.08 13.00
N THR A 136 -24.18 10.77 11.71
CA THR A 136 -22.88 10.34 11.14
C THR A 136 -22.04 11.46 10.52
N LEU A 137 -22.44 12.73 10.67
CA LEU A 137 -21.74 13.87 10.03
C LEU A 137 -20.70 14.57 10.91
N CYS A 138 -20.59 14.29 12.21
CA CYS A 138 -19.53 14.88 13.06
C CYS A 138 -18.22 14.08 13.12
N TRP A 139 -18.18 12.83 12.64
CA TRP A 139 -16.97 12.00 12.71
C TRP A 139 -16.10 12.00 11.44
N PHE A 140 -16.58 12.63 10.36
CA PHE A 140 -15.88 12.65 9.08
C PHE A 140 -14.77 13.71 8.99
N PHE A 141 -14.73 14.70 9.89
CA PHE A 141 -13.78 15.80 9.80
C PHE A 141 -12.50 15.63 10.65
N PHE A 142 -12.46 14.70 11.61
CA PHE A 142 -11.31 14.55 12.51
C PHE A 142 -10.34 13.42 12.15
N PHE A 143 -10.68 12.56 11.17
CA PHE A 143 -9.83 11.41 10.81
C PHE A 143 -8.88 11.68 9.61
N PHE A 144 -8.96 12.84 8.96
CA PHE A 144 -8.17 13.13 7.74
C PHE A 144 -6.80 13.80 8.01
N LEU A 145 -6.45 14.15 9.26
CA LEU A 145 -5.21 14.89 9.55
C LEU A 145 -4.21 14.19 10.50
N GLY A 146 -4.42 12.92 10.83
CA GLY A 146 -3.62 12.21 11.84
C GLY A 146 -2.65 11.15 11.31
N ARG A 147 -2.49 10.98 10.00
CA ARG A 147 -1.67 9.90 9.42
C ARG A 147 -0.80 10.37 8.26
N PHE A 148 -0.10 11.48 8.50
CA PHE A 148 0.95 12.00 7.62
C PHE A 148 2.12 12.62 8.42
N LEU A 149 2.33 12.13 9.64
CA LEU A 149 3.55 12.27 10.43
C LEU A 149 3.88 10.91 11.06
#